data_AF-A0A454WHI3-F1
#
_entry.id   AF-A0A454WHI3-F1
#
_cell.length_a   1.000
_cell.length_b   1.000
_cell.length_c   1.000
_cell.angle_alpha   90.00
_cell.angle_beta   90.00
_cell.angle_gamma   90.00
#
_symmetry.space_group_name_H-M   'P 1'
#
loop_
_entity.id
_entity.type
_entity.pdbx_description
1 polymer ?
#
loop_
_entity_poly.entity_id
_entity_poly.type
_entity_poly.pdbx_seq_one_letter_code
_entity_poly.pdbx_strand_id
1 'polypeptide(L)'
;MTARAPYRSLRGISAVAALLAIGAVGCSDVTDTVDSAKEGAKKVARQRSVFSLDTGDCYNPYGKAEGTAYTVEIVPCDEAHKGQVVGEFSIDEGKEYPGDDGVSAIADTRCPVEAQKYAPDTWALPEGAELFFYTPTAESWATGDRLVSCTYTAEQGTLSGTLDTAKSLKPEQLTYLKGSNAVYEALWANQSEKDTVEADLPGYKAQAKAVAAALQDHVEALNGIDGAEVGTLRSTLAKAAGDWEKAARATDADAFYAAYDPAFTGIDPNKSVAARKELGLATTVPAEEAEVWAS
;
A
#
# COMPACT_ATOMS: atom_id res chain seq x y z
N MET A 1 66.71 5.18 8.47
CA MET A 1 66.81 6.49 9.15
C MET A 1 65.46 6.74 9.82
N THR A 2 65.08 6.08 10.93
CA THR A 2 65.47 6.34 12.34
C THR A 2 65.45 7.85 12.65
N ALA A 3 64.60 8.38 13.52
CA ALA A 3 64.41 7.92 14.90
C ALA A 3 62.98 8.15 15.45
N ARG A 4 62.57 7.20 16.29
CA ARG A 4 61.44 7.25 17.24
C ARG A 4 61.85 7.97 18.54
N ALA A 5 60.81 8.31 19.31
CA ALA A 5 60.71 8.42 20.79
C ALA A 5 60.76 9.86 21.37
N PRO A 6 60.05 10.15 22.49
CA PRO A 6 59.62 9.18 23.51
C PRO A 6 58.14 9.23 23.95
N TYR A 7 57.69 8.04 24.35
CA TYR A 7 56.66 7.85 25.37
C TYR A 7 57.07 8.57 26.67
N ARG A 8 56.17 9.36 27.26
CA ARG A 8 56.17 9.67 28.69
C ARG A 8 54.90 9.12 29.32
N SER A 9 55.09 8.12 30.18
CA SER A 9 54.12 7.64 31.15
C SER A 9 54.45 8.26 32.51
N LEU A 10 53.42 8.77 33.20
CA LEU A 10 53.12 8.61 34.63
C LEU A 10 52.48 9.87 35.24
N ARG A 11 51.22 9.68 35.67
CA ARG A 11 50.61 10.11 36.94
C ARG A 11 50.63 11.60 37.32
N GLY A 12 49.43 12.17 37.43
CA GLY A 12 49.15 13.28 38.35
C GLY A 12 47.95 14.14 37.98
N ILE A 13 46.76 13.80 38.53
CA ILE A 13 45.77 14.69 39.17
C ILE A 13 45.54 16.05 38.47
N SER A 14 44.39 16.29 37.84
CA SER A 14 43.20 16.77 38.57
C SER A 14 41.91 16.40 37.87
N ALA A 15 41.08 15.63 38.57
CA ALA A 15 39.65 15.61 38.31
C ALA A 15 39.12 17.03 38.59
N VAL A 16 38.65 17.72 37.55
CA VAL A 16 37.81 18.89 37.74
C VAL A 16 36.46 18.38 38.23
N ALA A 17 36.32 18.23 39.53
CA ALA A 17 35.03 18.10 40.18
C ALA A 17 34.32 19.45 40.02
N ALA A 18 33.49 19.58 38.99
CA ALA A 18 32.52 20.65 38.90
C ALA A 18 31.50 20.42 40.02
N LEU A 19 31.69 21.10 41.16
CA LEU A 19 30.70 21.24 42.21
C LEU A 19 29.50 21.98 41.61
N LEU A 20 28.49 21.23 41.18
CA LEU A 20 27.16 21.76 40.95
C LEU A 20 26.61 22.18 42.32
N ALA A 21 26.59 23.49 42.56
CA ALA A 21 25.80 24.07 43.63
C ALA A 21 24.33 23.77 43.33
N ILE A 22 23.76 22.82 44.08
CA ILE A 22 22.33 22.54 44.07
C ILE A 22 21.64 23.72 44.74
N GLY A 23 21.24 24.70 43.93
CA GLY A 23 20.12 25.56 44.27
C GLY A 23 18.86 24.70 44.20
N ALA A 24 18.09 24.67 45.28
CA ALA A 24 16.80 23.99 45.34
C ALA A 24 15.82 24.65 44.35
N VAL A 25 15.82 24.14 43.12
CA VAL A 25 14.78 24.32 42.10
C VAL A 25 14.29 22.90 41.78
N GLY A 26 12.98 22.74 41.64
CA GLY A 26 12.28 21.45 41.74
C GLY A 26 12.91 20.31 40.93
N CYS A 27 13.07 19.16 41.57
CA CYS A 27 13.57 17.92 40.94
C CYS A 27 12.74 17.40 39.76
N SER A 28 11.59 18.01 39.46
CA SER A 28 10.75 17.69 38.31
C SER A 28 11.34 18.17 36.97
N ASP A 29 12.02 19.33 36.94
CA ASP A 29 12.51 19.88 35.66
C ASP A 29 13.75 19.14 35.11
N VAL A 30 14.55 18.53 35.99
CA VAL A 30 15.77 17.79 35.62
C VAL A 30 15.44 16.38 35.13
N THR A 31 14.41 15.73 35.67
CA THR A 31 13.94 14.44 35.18
C THR A 31 13.34 14.56 33.79
N ASP A 32 12.52 15.59 33.57
CA ASP A 32 11.84 15.83 32.29
C ASP A 32 12.84 16.15 31.16
N THR A 33 13.92 16.87 31.46
CA THR A 33 14.99 17.14 30.49
C THR A 33 15.83 15.91 30.16
N VAL A 34 16.09 15.03 31.14
CA VAL A 34 16.84 13.78 30.92
C VAL A 34 16.01 12.78 30.10
N ASP A 35 14.71 12.67 30.36
CA ASP A 35 13.84 11.76 29.61
C ASP A 35 13.59 12.28 28.19
N SER A 36 13.42 13.59 28.01
CA SER A 36 13.39 14.21 26.67
C SER A 36 14.67 13.97 25.88
N ALA A 37 15.84 14.01 26.54
CA ALA A 37 17.13 13.73 25.89
C ALA A 37 17.28 12.25 25.50
N LYS A 38 16.77 11.32 26.33
CA LYS A 38 16.76 9.89 26.01
C LYS A 38 15.82 9.58 24.84
N GLU A 39 14.62 10.14 24.82
CA GLU A 39 13.69 10.00 23.71
C GLU A 39 14.29 10.59 22.42
N GLY A 40 14.97 11.75 22.50
CA GLY A 40 15.71 12.31 21.38
C GLY A 40 16.84 11.40 20.86
N ALA A 41 17.60 10.76 21.75
CA ALA A 41 18.66 9.82 21.37
C ALA A 41 18.09 8.53 20.75
N LYS A 42 16.97 8.02 21.27
CA LYS A 42 16.25 6.85 20.73
C LYS A 42 15.73 7.13 19.32
N LYS A 43 15.19 8.33 19.10
CA LYS A 43 14.71 8.83 17.81
C LYS A 43 15.84 8.86 16.77
N VAL A 44 17.00 9.44 17.11
CA VAL A 44 18.19 9.44 16.23
C VAL A 44 18.71 8.02 15.97
N ALA A 45 18.71 7.13 16.96
CA ALA A 45 19.14 5.74 16.78
C ALA A 45 18.23 4.94 15.83
N ARG A 46 16.97 5.36 15.66
CA ARG A 46 15.97 4.79 14.74
C ARG A 46 15.96 5.45 13.36
N GLN A 47 16.80 6.47 13.12
CA GLN A 47 16.92 7.09 11.80
C GLN A 47 17.50 6.10 10.80
N ARG A 48 16.75 5.87 9.73
CA ARG A 48 17.10 4.99 8.63
C ARG A 48 16.86 5.68 7.32
N SER A 49 17.51 5.19 6.27
CA SER A 49 17.11 5.59 4.93
C SER A 49 15.75 4.97 4.63
N VAL A 50 14.92 5.65 3.86
CA VAL A 50 13.67 5.05 3.37
C VAL A 50 13.94 3.78 2.53
N PHE A 51 15.11 3.70 1.89
CA PHE A 51 15.56 2.53 1.12
C PHE A 51 16.10 1.38 1.98
N SER A 52 16.07 1.51 3.32
CA SER A 52 16.42 0.43 4.24
C SER A 52 15.23 -0.01 5.09
N LEU A 53 14.01 0.34 4.67
CA LEU A 53 12.79 -0.20 5.25
C LEU A 53 12.58 -1.60 4.67
N ASP A 54 12.18 -2.53 5.52
CA ASP A 54 11.75 -3.85 5.10
C ASP A 54 10.22 -3.96 5.15
N THR A 55 9.65 -4.91 4.40
CA THR A 55 8.22 -5.22 4.47
C THR A 55 7.76 -5.46 5.91
N GLY A 56 6.81 -4.64 6.34
CA GLY A 56 6.21 -4.62 7.66
C GLY A 56 6.72 -3.52 8.58
N ASP A 57 7.77 -2.79 8.20
CA ASP A 57 8.26 -1.65 8.97
C ASP A 57 7.26 -0.49 8.95
N CYS A 58 6.89 -0.04 10.15
CA CYS A 58 6.12 1.18 10.36
C CYS A 58 7.07 2.35 10.61
N TYR A 59 6.79 3.49 9.99
CA TYR A 59 7.72 4.60 10.00
C TYR A 59 7.08 5.99 10.01
N ASN A 60 7.88 6.96 10.44
CA ASN A 60 7.58 8.39 10.38
C ASN A 60 8.65 9.11 9.55
N PRO A 61 8.30 9.87 8.49
CA PRO A 61 9.29 10.62 7.73
C PRO A 61 9.91 11.75 8.59
N TYR A 62 11.21 11.98 8.43
CA TYR A 62 11.86 13.17 8.98
C TYR A 62 11.78 14.32 7.99
N GLY A 63 11.11 15.41 8.39
CA GLY A 63 10.91 16.60 7.54
C GLY A 63 9.43 16.81 7.21
N LYS A 64 9.13 17.77 6.34
CA LYS A 64 7.76 17.92 5.83
C LYS A 64 7.44 16.72 4.93
N ALA A 65 6.22 16.21 5.04
CA ALA A 65 5.74 14.98 4.41
C ALA A 65 5.62 15.02 2.88
N GLU A 66 6.31 15.96 2.20
CA GLU A 66 6.22 16.12 0.75
C GLU A 66 7.52 15.66 0.07
N GLY A 67 7.42 14.53 -0.61
CA GLY A 67 8.15 14.20 -1.84
C GLY A 67 9.62 13.79 -1.78
N THR A 68 10.35 13.98 -0.68
CA THR A 68 11.81 13.65 -0.64
C THR A 68 12.34 13.31 0.75
N ALA A 69 11.53 12.70 1.63
CA ALA A 69 12.04 12.25 2.93
C ALA A 69 12.92 11.00 2.77
N TYR A 70 14.21 11.20 2.49
CA TYR A 70 15.20 10.12 2.42
C TYR A 70 15.53 9.51 3.78
N THR A 71 15.10 10.16 4.87
CA THR A 71 15.32 9.72 6.24
C THR A 71 13.98 9.50 6.93
N VAL A 72 13.84 8.33 7.54
CA VAL A 72 12.64 7.89 8.26
C VAL A 72 13.00 7.43 9.67
N GLU A 73 12.05 7.50 10.59
CA GLU A 73 12.13 6.87 11.91
C GLU A 73 11.33 5.58 11.85
N ILE A 74 11.98 4.43 12.04
CA ILE A 74 11.25 3.17 12.24
C ILE A 74 10.68 3.17 13.66
N VAL A 75 9.37 2.98 13.77
CA VAL A 75 8.63 2.95 15.04
C VAL A 75 7.85 1.63 15.15
N PRO A 76 7.55 1.16 16.37
CA PRO A 76 6.58 0.08 16.55
C PRO A 76 5.23 0.41 15.90
N CYS A 77 4.61 -0.56 15.23
CA CYS A 77 3.35 -0.32 14.51
C CYS A 77 2.16 -0.03 15.43
N ASP A 78 2.22 -0.42 16.71
CA ASP A 78 1.21 -0.05 17.71
C ASP A 78 1.33 1.42 18.14
N GLU A 79 2.46 2.07 17.88
CA GLU A 79 2.62 3.52 17.99
C GLU A 79 2.08 4.24 16.74
N ALA A 80 1.74 5.52 16.90
CA ALA A 80 1.27 6.36 15.79
C ALA A 80 2.36 6.52 14.71
N HIS A 81 2.02 6.19 13.47
CA HIS A 81 2.97 6.25 12.34
C HIS A 81 2.33 6.80 11.07
N LYS A 82 3.17 7.19 10.12
CA LYS A 82 2.75 7.84 8.86
C LYS A 82 2.74 6.89 7.68
N GLY A 83 3.52 5.83 7.72
CA GLY A 83 3.45 4.78 6.70
C GLY A 83 3.90 3.43 7.21
N GLN A 84 3.51 2.39 6.47
CA GLN A 84 3.94 1.03 6.68
C GLN A 84 4.27 0.39 5.33
N VAL A 85 5.48 -0.16 5.21
CA VAL A 85 5.86 -0.92 4.01
C VAL A 85 5.06 -2.22 3.99
N VAL A 86 4.33 -2.44 2.90
CA VAL A 86 3.41 -3.58 2.73
C VAL A 86 3.87 -4.54 1.65
N GLY A 87 4.93 -4.20 0.92
CA GLY A 87 5.55 -5.13 0.00
C GLY A 87 6.74 -4.51 -0.71
N GLU A 88 7.57 -5.37 -1.27
CA GLU A 88 8.79 -4.96 -1.95
C GLU A 88 9.05 -5.88 -3.14
N PHE A 89 9.66 -5.32 -4.18
CA PHE A 89 10.12 -6.12 -5.31
C PHE A 89 11.31 -5.48 -6.00
N SER A 90 12.11 -6.29 -6.70
CA SER A 90 13.14 -5.79 -7.60
C SER A 90 12.62 -5.67 -9.04
N ILE A 91 13.03 -4.61 -9.72
CA ILE A 91 12.83 -4.45 -11.16
C ILE A 91 13.94 -5.23 -11.87
N ASP A 92 13.57 -6.39 -12.41
CA ASP A 92 14.48 -7.28 -13.13
C ASP A 92 14.65 -6.91 -14.62
N GLU A 93 13.91 -5.90 -15.09
CA GLU A 93 13.89 -5.48 -16.49
C GLU A 93 15.13 -4.68 -16.87
N GLY A 94 16.07 -5.35 -17.53
CA GLY A 94 17.21 -4.71 -18.19
C GLY A 94 18.28 -4.16 -17.25
N LYS A 95 19.45 -3.84 -17.82
CA LYS A 95 20.53 -3.18 -17.07
C LYS A 95 20.39 -1.67 -17.08
N GLU A 96 19.75 -1.14 -18.12
CA GLU A 96 19.55 0.29 -18.33
C GLU A 96 18.40 0.80 -17.46
N TYR A 97 18.52 2.03 -16.98
CA TYR A 97 17.47 2.67 -16.18
C TYR A 97 16.26 2.98 -17.09
N PRO A 98 15.04 2.50 -16.78
CA PRO A 98 13.86 2.77 -17.60
C PRO A 98 13.44 4.25 -17.64
N GLY A 99 14.04 5.09 -16.80
CA GLY A 99 13.58 6.45 -16.52
C GLY A 99 12.56 6.46 -15.37
N ASP A 100 12.39 7.62 -14.74
CA ASP A 100 11.49 7.78 -13.59
C ASP A 100 10.06 7.35 -13.94
N ASP A 101 9.54 7.76 -15.09
CA ASP A 101 8.20 7.39 -15.56
C ASP A 101 8.05 5.88 -15.80
N GLY A 102 9.07 5.25 -16.37
CA GLY A 102 9.05 3.80 -16.62
C GLY A 102 9.07 3.01 -15.31
N VAL A 103 9.84 3.45 -14.33
CA VAL A 103 9.88 2.83 -13.00
C VAL A 103 8.57 3.05 -12.25
N SER A 104 7.99 4.24 -12.31
CA SER A 104 6.68 4.54 -11.71
C SER A 104 5.57 3.68 -12.33
N ALA A 105 5.53 3.53 -13.66
CA ALA A 105 4.53 2.68 -14.31
C ALA A 105 4.63 1.20 -13.88
N ILE A 106 5.85 0.70 -13.64
CA ILE A 106 6.07 -0.64 -13.08
C ILE A 106 5.56 -0.71 -11.63
N ALA A 107 5.83 0.32 -10.83
CA ALA A 107 5.36 0.42 -9.44
C ALA A 107 3.83 0.51 -9.34
N ASP A 108 3.19 1.36 -10.14
CA ASP A 108 1.73 1.51 -10.24
C ASP A 108 1.06 0.17 -10.56
N THR A 109 1.70 -0.67 -11.38
CA THR A 109 1.18 -1.99 -11.72
C THR A 109 1.39 -3.02 -10.61
N ARG A 110 2.57 -3.03 -9.98
CA ARG A 110 2.98 -4.11 -9.07
C ARG A 110 2.66 -3.85 -7.61
N CYS A 111 2.71 -2.60 -7.15
CA CYS A 111 2.48 -2.26 -5.75
C CYS A 111 1.06 -2.59 -5.25
N PRO A 112 -0.02 -2.38 -6.01
CA PRO A 112 -1.36 -2.82 -5.59
C PRO A 112 -1.40 -4.34 -5.33
N VAL A 113 -0.75 -5.13 -6.19
CA VAL A 113 -0.69 -6.60 -6.07
C VAL A 113 0.11 -7.02 -4.83
N GLU A 114 1.26 -6.39 -4.56
CA GLU A 114 2.05 -6.70 -3.36
C GLU A 114 1.31 -6.26 -2.08
N ALA A 115 0.71 -5.06 -2.09
CA ALA A 115 -0.05 -4.54 -0.96
C ALA A 115 -1.24 -5.45 -0.60
N GLN A 116 -1.96 -5.99 -1.59
CA GLN A 116 -3.05 -6.93 -1.36
C GLN A 116 -2.60 -8.29 -0.80
N LYS A 117 -1.34 -8.70 -0.99
CA LYS A 117 -0.82 -9.92 -0.32
C LYS A 117 -0.66 -9.69 1.19
N TYR A 118 -0.43 -8.45 1.60
CA TYR A 118 -0.20 -8.05 2.99
C TYR A 118 -1.51 -7.66 3.70
N ALA A 119 -2.33 -6.86 3.02
CA ALA A 119 -3.64 -6.40 3.46
C ALA A 119 -4.71 -6.73 2.38
N PRO A 120 -5.23 -7.98 2.34
CA PRO A 120 -6.10 -8.41 1.24
C PRO A 120 -7.48 -7.76 1.24
N ASP A 121 -7.98 -7.34 2.42
CA ASP A 121 -9.24 -6.64 2.57
C ASP A 121 -9.02 -5.12 2.52
N THR A 122 -9.09 -4.55 1.31
CA THR A 122 -8.88 -3.11 1.08
C THR A 122 -9.95 -2.25 1.78
N TRP A 123 -11.15 -2.78 2.02
CA TRP A 123 -12.21 -2.07 2.75
C TRP A 123 -11.97 -2.02 4.26
N ALA A 124 -11.04 -2.85 4.77
CA ALA A 124 -10.63 -2.85 6.17
C ALA A 124 -9.46 -1.91 6.44
N LEU A 125 -8.91 -1.26 5.41
CA LEU A 125 -7.84 -0.28 5.59
C LEU A 125 -8.35 0.92 6.40
N PRO A 126 -7.50 1.52 7.25
CA PRO A 126 -7.84 2.75 7.94
C PRO A 126 -8.24 3.86 6.94
N GLU A 127 -9.19 4.69 7.34
CA GLU A 127 -9.60 5.86 6.56
C GLU A 127 -8.38 6.77 6.28
N GLY A 128 -8.23 7.20 5.02
CA GLY A 128 -7.08 8.00 4.56
C GLY A 128 -5.77 7.23 4.41
N ALA A 129 -5.79 5.89 4.44
CA ALA A 129 -4.64 5.08 4.04
C ALA A 129 -4.55 4.99 2.51
N GLU A 130 -3.52 5.59 1.94
CA GLU A 130 -3.27 5.62 0.50
C GLU A 130 -2.04 4.81 0.14
N LEU A 131 -2.08 4.13 -1.00
CA LEU A 131 -0.93 3.40 -1.49
C LEU A 131 0.07 4.37 -2.13
N PHE A 132 1.32 4.29 -1.69
CA PHE A 132 2.45 5.05 -2.20
C PHE A 132 3.62 4.09 -2.46
N PHE A 133 4.63 4.55 -3.20
CA PHE A 133 5.83 3.77 -3.47
C PHE A 133 7.10 4.61 -3.46
N TYR A 134 8.17 4.01 -2.93
CA TYR A 134 9.53 4.49 -3.10
C TYR A 134 10.21 3.70 -4.21
N THR A 135 10.82 4.41 -5.14
CA THR A 135 11.43 3.85 -6.34
C THR A 135 12.93 4.13 -6.38
N PRO A 136 13.71 3.29 -7.08
CA PRO A 136 15.12 3.56 -7.29
C PRO A 136 15.30 4.79 -8.19
N THR A 137 16.32 5.59 -7.90
CA THR A 137 16.70 6.74 -8.73
C THR A 137 17.71 6.32 -9.79
N ALA A 138 17.92 7.14 -10.82
CA ALA A 138 18.99 6.90 -11.79
C ALA A 138 20.38 6.72 -11.12
N GLU A 139 20.62 7.46 -10.03
CA GLU A 139 21.86 7.40 -9.25
C GLU A 139 22.00 6.09 -8.48
N SER A 140 20.96 5.67 -7.74
CA SER A 140 20.99 4.39 -7.01
C SER A 140 21.03 3.21 -7.97
N TRP A 141 20.32 3.30 -9.10
CA TRP A 141 20.32 2.32 -10.17
C TRP A 141 21.71 2.09 -10.76
N ALA A 142 22.50 3.15 -10.95
CA ALA A 142 23.88 3.03 -11.42
C ALA A 142 24.78 2.22 -10.46
N THR A 143 24.40 2.14 -9.18
CA THR A 143 25.09 1.36 -8.15
C THR A 143 24.46 -0.01 -7.87
N GLY A 144 23.42 -0.38 -8.61
CA GLY A 144 22.79 -1.71 -8.54
C GLY A 144 21.47 -1.77 -7.78
N ASP A 145 20.96 -0.65 -7.27
CA ASP A 145 19.64 -0.62 -6.64
C ASP A 145 18.53 -0.81 -7.68
N ARG A 146 17.63 -1.75 -7.41
CA ARG A 146 16.48 -2.11 -8.25
C ARG A 146 15.20 -2.20 -7.43
N LEU A 147 15.27 -1.86 -6.15
CA LEU A 147 14.23 -2.15 -5.18
C LEU A 147 13.13 -1.09 -5.22
N VAL A 148 11.89 -1.53 -5.40
CA VAL A 148 10.70 -0.74 -5.18
C VAL A 148 10.08 -1.17 -3.86
N SER A 149 9.76 -0.20 -3.00
CA SER A 149 9.07 -0.40 -1.73
C SER A 149 7.66 0.19 -1.81
N CYS A 150 6.65 -0.67 -1.67
CA CYS A 150 5.24 -0.33 -1.67
C CYS A 150 4.78 -0.09 -0.22
N THR A 151 4.12 1.03 0.04
CA THR A 151 3.75 1.44 1.40
C THR A 151 2.33 1.99 1.42
N TYR A 152 1.57 1.69 2.46
CA TYR A 152 0.40 2.52 2.77
C TYR A 152 0.85 3.70 3.60
N THR A 153 0.33 4.89 3.31
CA THR A 153 0.60 6.12 4.05
C THR A 153 -0.68 6.79 4.48
N ALA A 154 -0.69 7.44 5.64
CA ALA A 154 -1.81 8.26 6.08
C ALA A 154 -1.78 9.65 5.40
N GLU A 155 -2.76 9.92 4.54
CA GLU A 155 -2.99 11.23 3.92
C GLU A 155 -3.13 12.31 5.01
N GLN A 156 -3.91 12.02 6.05
CA GLN A 156 -4.15 12.88 7.21
C GLN A 156 -3.96 12.11 8.52
N GLY A 157 -3.55 12.80 9.59
CA GLY A 157 -3.41 12.16 10.90
C GLY A 157 -2.30 11.09 10.95
N THR A 158 -2.56 9.93 11.52
CA THR A 158 -1.59 8.82 11.66
C THR A 158 -2.31 7.49 11.62
N LEU A 159 -1.66 6.47 11.09
CA LEU A 159 -2.05 5.07 11.25
C LEU A 159 -1.73 4.58 12.66
N SER A 160 -2.42 3.53 13.10
CA SER A 160 -2.12 2.81 14.35
C SER A 160 -2.50 1.35 14.20
N GLY A 161 -1.62 0.47 14.68
CA GLY A 161 -1.70 -0.97 14.45
C GLY A 161 -1.03 -1.37 13.13
N THR A 162 -0.74 -2.66 13.01
CA THR A 162 -0.20 -3.22 11.77
C THR A 162 -1.30 -3.46 10.74
N LEU A 163 -0.97 -3.27 9.46
CA LEU A 163 -1.79 -3.64 8.31
C LEU A 163 -1.59 -5.09 7.86
N ASP A 164 -0.72 -5.89 8.51
CA ASP A 164 -0.54 -7.34 8.23
C ASP A 164 -1.80 -8.11 8.65
N THR A 165 -2.81 -8.11 7.80
CA THR A 165 -4.09 -8.76 8.06
C THR A 165 -4.20 -10.10 7.36
N ALA A 166 -3.38 -10.37 6.34
CA ALA A 166 -3.45 -11.59 5.52
C ALA A 166 -3.43 -12.88 6.35
N LYS A 167 -2.60 -12.94 7.39
CA LYS A 167 -2.47 -14.12 8.27
C LYS A 167 -3.68 -14.36 9.16
N SER A 168 -4.53 -13.35 9.36
CA SER A 168 -5.72 -13.45 10.21
C SER A 168 -6.97 -13.93 9.46
N LEU A 169 -6.94 -13.92 8.13
CA LEU A 169 -8.07 -14.26 7.28
C LEU A 169 -8.23 -15.77 7.10
N LYS A 170 -9.47 -16.22 7.05
CA LYS A 170 -9.84 -17.61 6.75
C LYS A 170 -9.67 -17.93 5.26
N PRO A 171 -9.50 -19.21 4.88
CA PRO A 171 -9.36 -19.59 3.47
C PRO A 171 -10.49 -19.09 2.55
N GLU A 172 -11.74 -19.14 3.00
CA GLU A 172 -12.89 -18.64 2.26
C GLU A 172 -12.88 -17.12 2.08
N GLN A 173 -12.41 -16.37 3.10
CA GLN A 173 -12.24 -14.92 3.03
C GLN A 173 -11.15 -14.54 2.03
N LEU A 174 -9.99 -15.22 2.06
CA LEU A 174 -8.92 -15.03 1.09
C LEU A 174 -9.36 -15.37 -0.34
N THR A 175 -10.14 -16.44 -0.50
CA THR A 175 -10.69 -16.84 -1.81
C THR A 175 -11.62 -15.77 -2.36
N TYR A 176 -12.53 -15.25 -1.53
CA TYR A 176 -13.41 -14.16 -1.88
C TYR A 176 -12.62 -12.90 -2.28
N LEU A 177 -11.71 -12.44 -1.42
CA LEU A 177 -10.96 -11.20 -1.61
C LEU A 177 -10.05 -11.27 -2.84
N LYS A 178 -9.38 -12.41 -3.08
CA LYS A 178 -8.56 -12.60 -4.28
C LYS A 178 -9.37 -12.38 -5.57
N GLY A 179 -10.57 -12.96 -5.66
CA GLY A 179 -11.40 -12.81 -6.84
C GLY A 179 -12.01 -11.41 -6.96
N SER A 180 -12.46 -10.81 -5.84
CA SER A 180 -12.97 -9.44 -5.82
C SER A 180 -11.91 -8.42 -6.25
N ASN A 181 -10.69 -8.54 -5.72
CA ASN A 181 -9.59 -7.64 -6.07
C ASN A 181 -9.16 -7.82 -7.53
N ALA A 182 -9.13 -9.05 -8.05
CA ALA A 182 -8.82 -9.30 -9.47
C ALA A 182 -9.84 -8.64 -10.41
N VAL A 183 -11.11 -8.58 -10.05
CA VAL A 183 -12.15 -7.88 -10.82
C VAL A 183 -11.90 -6.36 -10.80
N TYR A 184 -11.58 -5.80 -9.64
CA TYR A 184 -11.23 -4.38 -9.50
C TYR A 184 -9.98 -4.03 -10.33
N GLU A 185 -8.91 -4.82 -10.21
CA GLU A 185 -7.69 -4.64 -11.00
C GLU A 185 -7.96 -4.75 -12.51
N ALA A 186 -8.74 -5.74 -12.95
CA ALA A 186 -9.10 -5.88 -14.36
C ALA A 186 -9.86 -4.66 -14.89
N LEU A 187 -10.69 -4.03 -14.05
CA LEU A 187 -11.42 -2.81 -14.41
C LEU A 187 -10.45 -1.64 -14.58
N TRP A 188 -9.63 -1.34 -13.59
CA TRP A 188 -8.81 -0.11 -13.59
C TRP A 188 -7.54 -0.24 -14.43
N ALA A 189 -6.84 -1.37 -14.37
CA ALA A 189 -5.59 -1.57 -15.13
C ALA A 189 -5.81 -1.65 -16.65
N ASN A 190 -7.05 -1.88 -17.10
CA ASN A 190 -7.39 -1.93 -18.52
C ASN A 190 -8.26 -0.74 -18.96
N GLN A 191 -8.38 0.31 -18.15
CA GLN A 191 -9.12 1.50 -18.53
C GLN A 191 -8.50 2.17 -19.76
N SER A 192 -9.35 2.58 -20.71
CA SER A 192 -8.93 3.34 -21.88
C SER A 192 -8.39 4.71 -21.48
N GLU A 193 -7.30 5.15 -22.11
CA GLU A 193 -6.79 6.53 -21.99
C GLU A 193 -7.72 7.57 -22.64
N LYS A 194 -8.69 7.13 -23.45
CA LYS A 194 -9.74 7.96 -24.02
C LYS A 194 -10.99 7.89 -23.17
N ASP A 195 -11.59 9.05 -22.94
CA ASP A 195 -12.76 9.21 -22.08
C ASP A 195 -14.08 8.73 -22.70
N THR A 196 -14.11 8.35 -23.98
CA THR A 196 -15.34 7.89 -24.66
C THR A 196 -15.14 6.61 -25.46
N VAL A 197 -16.20 5.81 -25.53
CA VAL A 197 -16.21 4.53 -26.26
C VAL A 197 -16.05 4.76 -27.77
N GLU A 198 -16.56 5.85 -28.32
CA GLU A 198 -16.38 6.18 -29.74
C GLU A 198 -14.92 6.50 -30.07
N ALA A 199 -14.19 7.10 -29.13
CA ALA A 199 -12.80 7.46 -29.30
C ALA A 199 -11.85 6.25 -29.22
N ASP A 200 -12.20 5.21 -28.44
CA ASP A 200 -11.41 3.98 -28.32
C ASP A 200 -12.23 2.70 -28.05
N LEU A 201 -13.16 2.37 -28.94
CA LEU A 201 -13.94 1.13 -28.81
C LEU A 201 -13.05 -0.12 -28.65
N PRO A 202 -11.90 -0.29 -29.34
CA PRO A 202 -10.99 -1.41 -29.09
C PRO A 202 -10.47 -1.49 -27.64
N GLY A 203 -10.06 -0.37 -27.03
CA GLY A 203 -9.61 -0.31 -25.64
C GLY A 203 -10.69 -0.69 -24.65
N TYR A 204 -11.89 -0.10 -24.78
CA TYR A 204 -13.04 -0.44 -23.93
C TYR A 204 -13.46 -1.92 -24.08
N LYS A 205 -13.37 -2.50 -25.29
CA LYS A 205 -13.62 -3.93 -25.49
C LYS A 205 -12.54 -4.81 -24.85
N ALA A 206 -11.28 -4.36 -24.82
CA ALA A 206 -10.20 -5.06 -24.14
C ALA A 206 -10.42 -5.06 -22.63
N GLN A 207 -10.78 -3.92 -22.04
CA GLN A 207 -11.21 -3.80 -20.64
C GLN A 207 -12.36 -4.77 -20.33
N ALA A 208 -13.42 -4.72 -21.14
CA ALA A 208 -14.58 -5.56 -20.93
C ALA A 208 -14.26 -7.05 -20.97
N LYS A 209 -13.33 -7.45 -21.84
CA LYS A 209 -12.84 -8.84 -21.92
C LYS A 209 -12.05 -9.23 -20.67
N ALA A 210 -11.19 -8.35 -20.16
CA ALA A 210 -10.41 -8.61 -18.95
C ALA A 210 -11.32 -8.75 -17.73
N VAL A 211 -12.28 -7.83 -17.55
CA VAL A 211 -13.26 -7.87 -16.45
C VAL A 211 -14.14 -9.12 -16.53
N ALA A 212 -14.61 -9.49 -17.73
CA ALA A 212 -15.38 -10.72 -17.92
C ALA A 212 -14.60 -11.97 -17.47
N ALA A 213 -13.32 -12.08 -17.81
CA ALA A 213 -12.47 -13.20 -17.41
C ALA A 213 -12.26 -13.23 -15.89
N ALA A 214 -11.95 -12.08 -15.27
CA ALA A 214 -11.78 -11.98 -13.82
C ALA A 214 -13.07 -12.34 -13.06
N LEU A 215 -14.23 -11.92 -13.57
CA LEU A 215 -15.53 -12.28 -12.99
C LEU A 215 -15.82 -13.77 -13.11
N GLN A 216 -15.46 -14.41 -14.22
CA GLN A 216 -15.62 -15.85 -14.39
C GLN A 216 -14.79 -16.63 -13.36
N ASP A 217 -13.52 -16.26 -13.22
CA ASP A 217 -12.63 -16.87 -12.23
C ASP A 217 -13.16 -16.64 -10.80
N HIS A 218 -13.67 -15.44 -10.50
CA HIS A 218 -14.26 -15.15 -9.20
C HIS A 218 -15.53 -15.96 -8.94
N VAL A 219 -16.45 -16.01 -9.91
CA VAL A 219 -17.69 -16.81 -9.83
C VAL A 219 -17.37 -18.30 -9.63
N GLU A 220 -16.35 -18.82 -10.33
CA GLU A 220 -15.90 -20.20 -10.15
C GLU A 220 -15.34 -20.43 -8.74
N ALA A 221 -14.49 -19.53 -8.24
CA ALA A 221 -13.94 -19.60 -6.90
C ALA A 221 -15.03 -19.55 -5.82
N LEU A 222 -16.09 -18.75 -6.01
CA LEU A 222 -17.24 -18.67 -5.11
C LEU A 222 -18.04 -19.97 -5.04
N ASN A 223 -17.92 -20.91 -5.98
CA ASN A 223 -18.59 -22.22 -5.87
C ASN A 223 -18.10 -23.04 -4.67
N GLY A 224 -16.87 -22.79 -4.21
CA GLY A 224 -16.28 -23.46 -3.05
C GLY A 224 -16.66 -22.84 -1.69
N ILE A 225 -17.51 -21.82 -1.68
CA ILE A 225 -17.89 -21.07 -0.48
C ILE A 225 -19.40 -21.25 -0.22
N ASP A 226 -19.71 -21.76 0.96
CA ASP A 226 -21.08 -21.90 1.45
C ASP A 226 -21.64 -20.55 1.93
N GLY A 227 -22.94 -20.34 1.74
CA GLY A 227 -23.61 -19.10 2.18
C GLY A 227 -24.74 -18.69 1.25
N ALA A 228 -25.84 -18.18 1.82
CA ALA A 228 -27.00 -17.75 1.05
C ALA A 228 -26.71 -16.41 0.35
N GLU A 229 -26.04 -15.49 1.05
CA GLU A 229 -25.66 -14.19 0.50
C GLU A 229 -24.51 -14.34 -0.50
N VAL A 230 -23.53 -15.21 -0.23
CA VAL A 230 -22.48 -15.59 -1.18
C VAL A 230 -23.09 -16.21 -2.45
N GLY A 231 -24.07 -17.11 -2.32
CA GLY A 231 -24.77 -17.70 -3.47
C GLY A 231 -25.55 -16.66 -4.30
N THR A 232 -26.14 -15.66 -3.64
CA THR A 232 -26.84 -14.54 -4.28
C THR A 232 -25.87 -13.64 -5.05
N LEU A 233 -24.73 -13.30 -4.42
CA LEU A 233 -23.67 -12.54 -5.08
C LEU A 233 -23.11 -13.30 -6.28
N ARG A 234 -22.81 -14.59 -6.14
CA ARG A 234 -22.31 -15.43 -7.24
C ARG A 234 -23.25 -15.42 -8.44
N SER A 235 -24.55 -15.48 -8.22
CA SER A 235 -25.56 -15.41 -9.29
C SER A 235 -25.58 -14.04 -9.97
N THR A 236 -25.41 -12.96 -9.18
CA THR A 236 -25.32 -11.59 -9.67
C THR A 236 -24.09 -11.39 -10.54
N LEU A 237 -22.92 -11.81 -10.05
CA LEU A 237 -21.64 -11.71 -10.76
C LEU A 237 -21.61 -12.59 -12.01
N ALA A 238 -22.24 -13.76 -12.00
CA ALA A 238 -22.37 -14.60 -13.20
C ALA A 238 -23.16 -13.91 -14.32
N LYS A 239 -24.22 -13.17 -13.96
CA LYS A 239 -24.96 -12.35 -14.92
C LYS A 239 -24.09 -11.20 -15.43
N ALA A 240 -23.42 -10.48 -14.52
CA ALA A 240 -22.52 -9.39 -14.88
C ALA A 240 -21.41 -9.86 -15.84
N ALA A 241 -20.80 -11.01 -15.58
CA ALA A 241 -19.78 -11.61 -16.45
C ALA A 241 -20.31 -11.80 -17.88
N GLY A 242 -21.54 -12.31 -18.02
CA GLY A 242 -22.19 -12.48 -19.31
C GLY A 242 -22.48 -11.17 -20.05
N ASP A 243 -22.77 -10.08 -19.31
CA ASP A 243 -22.98 -8.75 -19.89
C ASP A 243 -21.63 -8.09 -20.27
N TRP A 244 -20.58 -8.23 -19.46
CA TRP A 244 -19.21 -7.81 -19.79
C TRP A 244 -18.68 -8.54 -21.04
N GLU A 245 -18.95 -9.83 -21.19
CA GLU A 245 -18.61 -10.56 -22.41
C GLU A 245 -19.36 -10.04 -23.67
N LYS A 246 -20.61 -9.61 -23.52
CA LYS A 246 -21.37 -8.99 -24.63
C LYS A 246 -20.74 -7.66 -25.01
N ALA A 247 -20.37 -6.84 -24.03
CA ALA A 247 -19.66 -5.58 -24.26
C ALA A 247 -18.33 -5.82 -25.00
N ALA A 248 -17.55 -6.83 -24.59
CA ALA A 248 -16.31 -7.21 -25.27
C ALA A 248 -16.50 -7.64 -26.74
N ARG A 249 -17.70 -8.12 -27.11
CA ARG A 249 -18.07 -8.54 -28.48
C ARG A 249 -18.87 -7.50 -29.26
N ALA A 250 -19.12 -6.32 -28.69
CA ALA A 250 -19.90 -5.28 -29.34
C ALA A 250 -19.33 -4.89 -30.71
N THR A 251 -20.24 -4.63 -31.67
CA THR A 251 -19.90 -4.26 -33.05
C THR A 251 -19.66 -2.76 -33.22
N ASP A 252 -20.22 -1.96 -32.32
CA ASP A 252 -20.23 -0.50 -32.33
C ASP A 252 -20.42 0.02 -30.89
N ALA A 253 -20.36 1.35 -30.72
CA ALA A 253 -20.46 2.00 -29.41
C ALA A 253 -21.85 1.81 -28.78
N ASP A 254 -22.93 1.88 -29.56
CA ASP A 254 -24.30 1.70 -29.05
C ASP A 254 -24.49 0.29 -28.46
N ALA A 255 -24.03 -0.73 -29.17
CA ALA A 255 -24.05 -2.11 -28.69
C ALA A 255 -23.14 -2.31 -27.46
N PHE A 256 -22.04 -1.56 -27.36
CA PHE A 256 -21.17 -1.59 -26.19
C PHE A 256 -21.88 -1.00 -24.97
N TYR A 257 -22.42 0.21 -25.06
CA TYR A 257 -23.13 0.86 -23.95
C TYR A 257 -24.31 0.03 -23.45
N ALA A 258 -25.12 -0.51 -24.37
CA ALA A 258 -26.26 -1.36 -24.01
C ALA A 258 -25.87 -2.61 -23.20
N ALA A 259 -24.65 -3.13 -23.40
CA ALA A 259 -24.12 -4.26 -22.65
C ALA A 259 -23.34 -3.82 -21.39
N TYR A 260 -22.63 -2.70 -21.47
CA TYR A 260 -21.79 -2.15 -20.40
C TYR A 260 -22.62 -1.70 -19.20
N ASP A 261 -23.72 -0.96 -19.41
CA ASP A 261 -24.53 -0.42 -18.31
C ASP A 261 -25.00 -1.49 -17.29
N PRO A 262 -25.65 -2.61 -17.72
CA PRO A 262 -26.01 -3.67 -16.78
C PRO A 262 -24.79 -4.44 -16.26
N ALA A 263 -23.70 -4.52 -17.02
CA ALA A 263 -22.47 -5.17 -16.59
C ALA A 263 -21.78 -4.41 -15.44
N PHE A 264 -21.65 -3.10 -15.59
CA PHE A 264 -21.08 -2.17 -14.60
C PHE A 264 -21.96 -2.07 -13.36
N THR A 265 -23.28 -1.97 -13.54
CA THR A 265 -24.25 -2.06 -12.43
C THR A 265 -24.12 -3.39 -11.69
N GLY A 266 -23.84 -4.49 -12.41
CA GLY A 266 -23.72 -5.83 -11.83
C GLY A 266 -22.55 -6.01 -10.87
N ILE A 267 -21.53 -5.15 -10.96
CA ILE A 267 -20.34 -5.16 -10.08
C ILE A 267 -20.34 -4.02 -9.05
N ASP A 268 -21.46 -3.32 -8.88
CA ASP A 268 -21.62 -2.30 -7.83
C ASP A 268 -21.21 -2.84 -6.45
N PRO A 269 -20.27 -2.17 -5.74
CA PRO A 269 -19.74 -2.65 -4.46
C PRO A 269 -20.83 -2.89 -3.42
N ASN A 270 -21.93 -2.13 -3.45
CA ASN A 270 -23.06 -2.32 -2.53
C ASN A 270 -23.71 -3.71 -2.66
N LYS A 271 -23.65 -4.33 -3.85
CA LYS A 271 -24.18 -5.68 -4.07
C LYS A 271 -23.38 -6.77 -3.35
N SER A 272 -22.14 -6.46 -2.97
CA SER A 272 -21.25 -7.41 -2.28
C SER A 272 -21.39 -7.38 -0.75
N VAL A 273 -21.93 -6.29 -0.18
CA VAL A 273 -21.97 -6.03 1.28
C VAL A 273 -22.60 -7.18 2.07
N ALA A 274 -23.69 -7.77 1.57
CA ALA A 274 -24.35 -8.87 2.26
C ALA A 274 -23.47 -10.14 2.34
N ALA A 275 -22.81 -10.50 1.24
CA ALA A 275 -21.86 -11.62 1.21
C ALA A 275 -20.63 -11.34 2.08
N ARG A 276 -20.09 -10.11 2.04
CA ARG A 276 -18.98 -9.68 2.89
C ARG A 276 -19.33 -9.81 4.38
N LYS A 277 -20.55 -9.40 4.75
CA LYS A 277 -21.08 -9.57 6.11
C LYS A 277 -21.20 -11.05 6.51
N GLU A 278 -21.72 -11.90 5.62
CA GLU A 278 -21.82 -13.35 5.84
C GLU A 278 -20.42 -13.99 6.05
N LEU A 279 -19.41 -13.49 5.33
CA LEU A 279 -18.01 -13.92 5.45
C LEU A 279 -17.24 -13.27 6.61
N GLY A 280 -17.83 -12.30 7.32
CA GLY A 280 -17.16 -11.56 8.39
C GLY A 280 -16.02 -10.67 7.91
N LEU A 281 -16.14 -10.10 6.71
CA LEU A 281 -15.23 -9.11 6.12
C LEU A 281 -15.71 -7.68 6.41
N ALA A 282 -14.87 -6.67 6.13
CA ALA A 282 -15.29 -5.27 6.23
C ALA A 282 -16.49 -4.98 5.30
N THR A 283 -17.47 -4.22 5.78
CA THR A 283 -18.74 -3.99 5.06
C THR A 283 -18.96 -2.54 4.64
N THR A 284 -18.07 -1.62 5.04
CA THR A 284 -18.14 -0.22 4.66
C THR A 284 -17.54 -0.08 3.26
N VAL A 285 -18.36 0.35 2.30
CA VAL A 285 -17.88 0.67 0.95
C VAL A 285 -16.96 1.89 1.04
N PRO A 286 -15.72 1.84 0.51
CA PRO A 286 -14.84 3.01 0.43
C PRO A 286 -15.52 4.17 -0.29
N ALA A 287 -15.27 5.41 0.13
CA ALA A 287 -15.93 6.58 -0.43
C ALA A 287 -15.68 6.74 -1.94
N GLU A 288 -14.44 6.52 -2.38
CA GLU A 288 -14.06 6.57 -3.80
C GLU A 288 -14.82 5.54 -4.65
N GLU A 289 -14.99 4.32 -4.13
CA GLU A 289 -15.82 3.30 -4.78
C GLU A 289 -17.30 3.70 -4.78
N ALA A 290 -17.80 4.31 -3.71
CA ALA A 290 -19.19 4.75 -3.65
C ALA A 290 -19.48 5.87 -4.66
N GLU A 291 -18.54 6.79 -4.87
CA GLU A 291 -18.68 7.91 -5.82
C GLU A 291 -18.76 7.43 -7.27
N VAL A 292 -17.92 6.46 -7.65
CA VAL A 292 -17.87 5.90 -9.02
C VAL A 292 -19.19 5.24 -9.44
N TRP A 293 -19.94 4.65 -8.50
CA TRP A 293 -21.24 4.01 -8.78
C TRP A 293 -22.47 4.88 -8.45
N ALA A 294 -22.26 6.07 -7.86
CA ALA A 294 -23.34 7.02 -7.58
C ALA A 294 -23.64 7.96 -8.76
N SER A 295 -22.73 8.05 -9.74
CA SER A 295 -22.85 8.85 -10.97
C SER A 295 -23.67 8.16 -12.06
#